data_AF-A0A959BMW1-F1
#
_entry.id   AF-A0A959BMW1-F1
#
_cell.length_a   1.000
_cell.length_b   1.000
_cell.length_c   1.000
_cell.angle_alpha   90.00
_cell.angle_beta   90.00
_cell.angle_gamma   90.00
#
_symmetry.space_group_name_H-M   'P 1'
#
loop_
_entity.id
_entity.type
_entity.pdbx_description
1 polymer ?
#
loop_
_entity_poly.entity_id
_entity_poly.type
_entity_poly.pdbx_seq_one_letter_code
_entity_poly.pdbx_strand_id
1 'polypeptide(L)'
;MNRNSGEASHITPKTPGTGGGTDAGIVTLALSKAPGHVRKLMSYLKSVKHFNPPKGYKGGRVFRNREGILPKGKTYYEFDVHPFRPDVSRGAERLVVDQKKSVFYYTKDHYGTFVKIK
;
A
#
# COMPACT_ATOMS: atom_id res chain seq x y z
N MET A 1 -13.91 -45.57 -2.85
CA MET A 1 -12.87 -45.18 -3.82
C MET A 1 -12.38 -43.78 -3.50
N ASN A 2 -11.15 -43.64 -2.98
CA ASN A 2 -10.49 -42.36 -2.75
C ASN A 2 -9.91 -41.81 -4.07
N ARG A 3 -10.07 -40.51 -4.33
CA ARG A 3 -8.98 -39.62 -4.81
C ARG A 3 -9.19 -38.20 -4.25
N ASN A 4 -8.10 -37.72 -3.68
CA ASN A 4 -7.87 -36.46 -2.99
C ASN A 4 -7.21 -35.46 -3.96
N SER A 5 -7.58 -34.17 -3.95
CA SER A 5 -6.75 -32.99 -4.34
C SER A 5 -7.65 -31.77 -4.64
N GLY A 6 -7.57 -30.61 -3.99
CA GLY A 6 -6.67 -30.15 -2.94
C GLY A 6 -7.31 -29.01 -2.16
N GLU A 7 -6.93 -28.92 -0.89
CA GLU A 7 -7.18 -27.80 0.01
C GLU A 7 -6.86 -26.47 -0.66
N ALA A 8 -7.89 -25.63 -0.84
CA ALA A 8 -7.69 -24.20 -0.85
C ALA A 8 -7.33 -23.82 0.59
N SER A 9 -6.02 -23.64 0.81
CA SER A 9 -5.43 -23.37 2.11
C SER A 9 -6.16 -22.25 2.84
N HIS A 10 -6.48 -22.53 4.10
CA HIS A 10 -6.99 -21.62 5.11
C HIS A 10 -6.46 -20.19 4.99
N ILE A 11 -7.33 -19.26 4.57
CA ILE A 11 -7.15 -17.84 4.87
C ILE A 11 -7.60 -17.64 6.31
N THR A 12 -6.62 -17.73 7.22
CA THR A 12 -6.79 -17.37 8.64
C THR A 12 -7.32 -15.95 8.82
N PRO A 13 -8.05 -15.65 9.93
CA PRO A 13 -8.60 -14.33 10.20
C PRO A 13 -7.49 -13.28 10.35
N LYS A 14 -7.61 -12.14 9.66
CA LYS A 14 -6.75 -10.96 9.86
C LYS A 14 -7.34 -10.12 11.00
N THR A 15 -6.63 -10.00 12.12
CA THR A 15 -7.06 -9.19 13.28
C THR A 15 -5.84 -8.56 13.97
N PRO A 16 -5.92 -7.35 14.55
CA PRO A 16 -6.66 -6.17 14.13
C PRO A 16 -5.70 -5.01 13.81
N GLY A 17 -5.88 -4.35 12.67
CA GLY A 17 -5.61 -2.91 12.65
C GLY A 17 -6.76 -2.25 13.40
N THR A 18 -6.66 -2.14 14.72
CA THR A 18 -7.67 -1.47 15.56
C THR A 18 -7.96 -0.10 14.99
N GLY A 19 -9.19 0.07 14.49
CA GLY A 19 -9.66 1.30 13.85
C GLY A 19 -9.47 2.49 14.78
N GLY A 20 -8.51 3.35 14.43
CA GLY A 20 -8.05 4.43 15.31
C GLY A 20 -6.57 4.77 15.18
N GLY A 21 -5.91 4.38 14.07
CA GLY A 21 -4.48 4.53 13.90
C GLY A 21 -4.01 5.96 14.13
N THR A 22 -3.44 6.24 15.29
CA THR A 22 -2.56 7.40 15.45
C THR A 22 -1.26 7.10 14.70
N ASP A 23 -0.58 8.13 14.22
CA ASP A 23 0.69 7.97 13.50
C ASP A 23 1.76 7.21 14.33
N ALA A 24 1.58 7.15 15.66
CA ALA A 24 2.43 6.44 16.60
C ALA A 24 2.25 4.91 16.60
N GLY A 25 1.08 4.40 16.19
CA GLY A 25 0.79 2.95 16.16
C GLY A 25 1.28 2.25 14.89
N ILE A 26 1.73 3.01 13.89
CA ILE A 26 2.22 2.46 12.62
C ILE A 26 3.74 2.32 12.68
N VAL A 27 4.22 1.10 12.45
CA VAL A 27 5.66 0.80 12.38
C VAL A 27 6.32 1.70 11.32
N THR A 28 7.42 2.35 11.70
CA THR A 28 8.21 3.17 10.78
C THR A 28 9.39 2.38 10.23
N LEU A 29 9.54 2.40 8.91
CA LEU A 29 10.63 1.83 8.14
C LEU A 29 11.50 2.97 7.59
N ALA A 30 12.82 2.88 7.77
CA ALA A 30 13.76 3.78 7.12
C ALA A 30 13.69 3.61 5.59
N LEU A 31 13.81 4.70 4.83
CA LEU A 31 13.78 4.67 3.38
C LEU A 31 14.76 3.65 2.81
N SER A 32 15.98 3.55 3.36
CA SER A 32 17.01 2.58 2.95
C SER A 32 16.60 1.12 3.10
N LYS A 33 15.63 0.80 3.97
CA LYS A 33 15.12 -0.55 4.22
C LYS A 33 13.87 -0.87 3.40
N ALA A 34 13.28 0.11 2.72
CA ALA A 34 12.13 -0.12 1.87
C ALA A 34 12.52 -0.89 0.58
N PRO A 35 11.63 -1.73 0.02
CA PRO A 35 11.88 -2.43 -1.23
C PRO A 35 12.28 -1.48 -2.36
N GLY A 36 13.16 -1.94 -3.26
CA GLY A 36 13.76 -1.09 -4.30
C GLY A 36 12.73 -0.43 -5.22
N HIS A 37 11.70 -1.17 -5.63
CA HIS A 37 10.61 -0.66 -6.47
C HIS A 37 9.75 0.39 -5.75
N VAL A 38 9.50 0.20 -4.45
CA VAL A 38 8.79 1.18 -3.60
C VAL A 38 9.60 2.47 -3.48
N ARG A 39 10.91 2.38 -3.22
CA ARG A 39 11.80 3.54 -3.18
C ARG A 39 11.81 4.31 -4.50
N LYS A 40 11.90 3.59 -5.62
CA LYS A 40 11.90 4.17 -6.96
C LYS A 40 10.61 4.95 -7.22
N LEU A 41 9.45 4.36 -6.90
CA LEU A 41 8.16 5.04 -7.05
C LEU A 41 8.04 6.25 -6.11
N MET A 42 8.42 6.11 -4.85
CA MET A 42 8.39 7.21 -3.87
C MET A 42 9.26 8.39 -4.33
N SER A 43 10.45 8.12 -4.85
CA SER A 43 11.34 9.15 -5.42
C SER A 43 10.70 9.86 -6.61
N TYR A 44 10.09 9.11 -7.53
CA TYR A 44 9.38 9.68 -8.68
C TYR A 44 8.19 10.55 -8.25
N LEU A 45 7.36 10.06 -7.33
CA LEU A 45 6.17 10.79 -6.87
C LEU A 45 6.55 12.11 -6.18
N LYS A 46 7.68 12.14 -5.45
CA LYS A 46 8.24 13.36 -4.87
C LYS A 46 8.72 14.38 -5.92
N SER A 47 9.16 13.92 -7.10
CA SER A 47 9.70 14.80 -8.14
C SER A 47 8.66 15.37 -9.10
N VAL A 48 7.41 14.88 -9.07
CA VAL A 48 6.36 15.29 -10.01
C VAL A 48 5.26 16.12 -9.34
N LYS A 49 4.66 17.03 -10.11
CA LYS A 49 3.51 17.81 -9.64
C LYS A 49 2.32 16.90 -9.36
N HIS A 50 1.58 17.22 -8.29
CA HIS A 50 0.35 16.54 -7.89
C HIS A 50 0.45 15.02 -7.66
N PHE A 51 1.68 14.47 -7.53
CA PHE A 51 1.91 13.04 -7.34
C PHE A 51 1.23 12.18 -8.43
N ASN A 52 1.28 12.62 -9.69
CA ASN A 52 0.76 11.82 -10.80
C ASN A 52 1.54 10.49 -10.91
N PRO A 53 0.88 9.35 -11.20
CA PRO A 53 1.58 8.08 -11.37
C PRO A 53 2.55 8.13 -12.57
N PRO A 54 3.67 7.38 -12.53
CA PRO A 54 4.52 7.21 -13.70
C PRO A 54 3.73 6.60 -14.88
N LYS A 55 4.17 6.89 -16.11
CA LYS A 55 3.57 6.29 -17.30
C LYS A 55 3.57 4.77 -17.17
N GLY A 56 2.42 4.17 -17.45
CA GLY A 56 2.22 2.72 -17.35
C GLY A 56 1.98 2.21 -15.92
N TYR A 57 1.86 3.06 -14.90
CA TYR A 57 1.43 2.67 -13.56
C TYR A 57 -0.04 3.03 -13.34
N LYS A 58 -0.74 2.28 -12.49
CA LYS A 58 -2.08 2.67 -12.01
C LYS A 58 -1.94 3.31 -10.62
N GLY A 59 -2.68 4.39 -10.38
CA GLY A 59 -2.63 5.10 -9.11
C GLY A 59 -3.24 6.49 -9.21
N GLY A 60 -3.05 7.28 -8.15
CA GLY A 60 -3.54 8.67 -8.08
C GLY A 60 -5.02 8.78 -7.72
N ARG A 61 -5.69 7.67 -7.38
CA ARG A 61 -7.07 7.67 -6.90
C ARG A 61 -7.13 7.75 -5.38
N VAL A 62 -8.23 8.29 -4.86
CA VAL A 62 -8.45 8.44 -3.42
C VAL A 62 -8.53 7.06 -2.74
N PHE A 63 -7.68 6.85 -1.74
CA PHE A 63 -7.78 5.75 -0.79
C PHE A 63 -8.68 6.18 0.37
N ARG A 64 -9.77 5.44 0.59
CA ARG A 64 -10.81 5.83 1.53
C ARG A 64 -10.49 5.51 2.99
N ASN A 65 -9.49 4.67 3.25
CA ASN A 65 -9.13 4.22 4.60
C ASN A 65 -10.35 3.73 5.41
N ARG A 66 -11.18 2.86 4.82
CA ARG A 66 -12.47 2.45 5.40
C ARG A 66 -12.27 1.66 6.69
N GLU A 67 -11.20 0.90 6.73
CA GLU A 67 -10.75 0.07 7.84
C GLU A 67 -10.13 0.92 8.96
N GLY A 68 -9.80 2.19 8.70
CA GLY A 68 -9.30 3.13 9.70
C GLY A 68 -7.93 2.78 10.29
N ILE A 69 -7.12 2.02 9.52
CA ILE A 69 -5.77 1.61 9.92
C ILE A 69 -4.82 2.81 9.86
N LEU A 70 -4.95 3.65 8.84
CA LEU A 70 -4.22 4.92 8.75
C LEU A 70 -4.92 6.02 9.57
N PRO A 71 -4.22 7.11 9.93
CA PRO A 71 -4.83 8.25 10.60
C PRO A 71 -6.09 8.81 9.92
N LYS A 72 -7.13 9.06 10.73
CA LYS A 72 -8.39 9.64 10.25
C LYS A 72 -8.24 11.14 9.97
N GLY A 73 -9.21 11.71 9.24
CA GLY A 73 -9.24 13.14 8.90
C GLY A 73 -8.16 13.55 7.87
N LYS A 74 -7.68 12.59 7.08
CA LYS A 74 -6.70 12.79 6.01
C LYS A 74 -7.29 12.36 4.67
N THR A 75 -6.73 12.92 3.59
CA THR A 75 -7.00 12.47 2.22
C THR A 75 -5.79 11.70 1.73
N TYR A 76 -5.99 10.42 1.45
CA TYR A 76 -4.95 9.53 0.97
C TYR A 76 -5.14 9.23 -0.51
N TYR A 77 -4.02 8.97 -1.19
CA TYR A 77 -3.99 8.52 -2.57
C TYR A 77 -3.16 7.26 -2.69
N GLU A 78 -3.62 6.31 -3.49
CA GLU A 78 -2.94 5.03 -3.66
C GLU A 78 -2.28 4.88 -5.03
N PHE A 79 -1.20 4.10 -5.05
CA PHE A 79 -0.38 3.83 -6.21
C PHE A 79 0.04 2.36 -6.21
N ASP A 80 -0.05 1.73 -7.38
CA ASP A 80 0.64 0.46 -7.60
C ASP A 80 2.14 0.69 -7.57
N VAL A 81 2.87 -0.24 -6.96
CA VAL A 81 4.32 -0.17 -6.85
C VAL A 81 5.03 -0.85 -8.03
N HIS A 82 4.27 -1.46 -8.93
CA HIS A 82 4.74 -2.10 -10.16
C HIS A 82 4.02 -1.53 -11.40
N PRO A 83 4.66 -1.55 -12.59
CA PRO A 83 3.99 -1.20 -13.83
C PRO A 83 2.80 -2.10 -14.11
N PHE A 84 1.74 -1.52 -14.66
CA PHE A 84 0.61 -2.26 -15.20
C PHE A 84 1.02 -3.01 -16.46
N ARG A 85 0.65 -4.29 -16.52
CA ARG A 85 0.80 -5.12 -17.71
C ARG A 85 -0.57 -5.74 -17.99
N PRO A 86 -1.03 -5.73 -19.25
CA PRO A 86 -2.19 -6.53 -19.64
C PRO A 86 -2.01 -7.98 -19.17
N ASP A 87 -3.09 -8.59 -18.71
CA ASP A 87 -3.17 -10.01 -18.31
C ASP A 87 -2.34 -10.41 -17.09
N VAL A 88 -1.70 -9.46 -16.40
CA VAL A 88 -1.00 -9.69 -15.14
C VAL A 88 -1.75 -9.01 -14.00
N SER A 89 -1.95 -9.74 -12.91
CA SER A 89 -2.50 -9.16 -11.68
C SER A 89 -1.62 -8.00 -11.21
N ARG A 90 -2.25 -6.93 -10.70
CA ARG A 90 -1.58 -5.75 -10.14
C ARG A 90 -0.82 -6.06 -8.83
N GLY A 91 -0.94 -7.28 -8.32
CA GLY A 91 -0.38 -7.69 -7.03
C GLY A 91 -1.08 -7.03 -5.84
N ALA A 92 -0.65 -7.40 -4.63
CA ALA A 92 -1.19 -6.91 -3.36
C ALA A 92 -0.53 -5.62 -2.88
N GLU A 93 0.67 -5.30 -3.39
CA GLU A 93 1.49 -4.21 -2.87
C GLU A 93 1.01 -2.83 -3.33
N ARG A 94 0.96 -1.87 -2.40
CA ARG A 94 0.57 -0.48 -2.70
C ARG A 94 1.38 0.51 -1.88
N LEU A 95 1.58 1.68 -2.47
CA LEU A 95 2.02 2.88 -1.78
C LEU A 95 0.82 3.80 -1.59
N VAL A 96 0.58 4.24 -0.36
CA VAL A 96 -0.49 5.15 0.03
C VAL A 96 0.11 6.43 0.57
N VAL A 97 -0.34 7.57 0.08
CA VAL A 97 0.31 8.86 0.30
C VAL A 97 -0.68 9.86 0.86
N ASP A 98 -0.33 10.52 1.97
CA ASP A 98 -0.90 11.81 2.34
C ASP A 98 -0.12 12.88 1.56
N GLN A 99 -0.67 13.31 0.43
CA GLN A 99 0.00 14.27 -0.45
C GLN A 99 0.20 15.63 0.22
N LYS A 100 -0.72 16.06 1.10
CA LYS A 100 -0.63 17.36 1.79
C LYS A 100 0.56 17.41 2.73
N LYS A 101 0.86 16.29 3.41
CA LYS A 101 1.98 16.19 4.35
C LYS A 101 3.21 15.49 3.76
N SER A 102 3.14 15.04 2.51
CA SER A 102 4.18 14.22 1.88
C SER A 102 4.59 13.00 2.73
N VAL A 103 3.60 12.33 3.35
CA VAL A 103 3.82 11.13 4.16
C VAL A 103 3.46 9.89 3.35
N PHE A 104 4.34 8.89 3.40
CA PHE A 104 4.22 7.66 2.61
C PHE A 104 4.00 6.45 3.52
N TYR A 105 3.01 5.65 3.19
CA TYR A 105 2.70 4.38 3.83
C TYR A 105 2.75 3.27 2.80
N TYR A 106 3.43 2.18 3.11
CA TYR A 106 3.53 1.00 2.27
C TYR A 106 2.74 -0.15 2.88
N THR A 107 1.96 -0.82 2.04
CA THR A 107 1.28 -2.07 2.36
C THR A 107 1.79 -3.16 1.43
N LYS A 108 2.17 -4.30 1.99
CA LYS A 108 2.55 -5.49 1.21
C LYS A 108 1.38 -6.45 0.94
N ASP A 109 0.28 -6.28 1.66
CA ASP A 109 -0.78 -7.27 1.81
C ASP A 109 -2.17 -6.70 1.50
N HIS A 110 -2.23 -5.82 0.51
CA HIS A 110 -3.46 -5.20 0.00
C HIS A 110 -4.29 -4.49 1.08
N TYR A 111 -3.66 -3.48 1.70
CA TYR A 111 -4.23 -2.53 2.66
C TYR A 111 -4.50 -3.06 4.06
N GLY A 112 -4.17 -4.30 4.39
CA GLY A 112 -4.51 -4.76 5.74
C GLY A 112 -3.39 -4.58 6.77
N THR A 113 -2.15 -4.33 6.38
CA THR A 113 -1.11 -3.79 7.26
C THR A 113 -0.33 -2.69 6.57
N PHE A 114 0.17 -1.73 7.35
CA PHE A 114 0.94 -0.61 6.85
C PHE A 114 2.24 -0.43 7.63
N VAL A 115 3.26 0.01 6.91
CA VAL A 115 4.46 0.62 7.48
C VAL A 115 4.61 2.03 6.93
N LYS A 116 5.03 2.97 7.78
CA LYS A 116 5.35 4.33 7.36
C LYS A 116 6.79 4.39 6.87
N ILE A 117 7.06 5.00 5.72
CA ILE A 117 8.42 5.16 5.21
C ILE A 117 8.93 6.57 5.56
N LYS A 118 10.13 6.66 6.16
CA LYS A 118 10.82 7.92 6.46
C LYS A 118 12.18 8.00 5.76
#